data_AF-A0A529SKJ9-F1
#
_entry.id   AF-A0A529SKJ9-F1
#
_cell.length_a   1.000
_cell.length_b   1.000
_cell.length_c   1.000
_cell.angle_alpha   90.00
_cell.angle_beta   90.00
_cell.angle_gamma   90.00
#
_symmetry.space_group_name_H-M   'P 1'
#
loop_
_entity.id
_entity.type
_entity.pdbx_description
1 polymer ?
#
loop_
_entity_poly.entity_id
_entity_poly.type
_entity_poly.pdbx_seq_one_letter_code
_entity_poly.pdbx_strand_id
1 'polypeptide(L)' 'ALASVNTRSIKGLRYNLPADRPAAAALLQGQLRPTALYIVPPTSEPSYMDALEELIASRPDIDAWQWRIAEGEMPPLPAA' A
#
# COMPACT_ATOMS: atom_id res chain seq x y z
N ALA A 1 13.07 8.27 -1.20
CA ALA A 1 12.56 7.07 -1.88
C ALA A 1 11.64 7.42 -3.05
N LEU A 2 10.40 7.90 -2.86
CA LEU A 2 9.51 8.19 -4.00
C LEU A 2 10.03 9.30 -4.94
N ALA A 3 10.62 10.36 -4.39
CA ALA A 3 11.18 11.47 -5.17
C ALA A 3 12.35 11.05 -6.10
N SER A 4 13.04 9.94 -5.82
CA SER A 4 14.14 9.48 -6.67
C SER A 4 13.70 8.69 -7.91
N VAL A 5 12.43 8.27 -7.99
CA VAL A 5 11.92 7.44 -9.12
C VAL A 5 11.40 8.28 -10.28
N ASN A 6 11.42 9.63 -10.17
CA ASN A 6 10.95 10.58 -11.20
C ASN A 6 9.62 10.17 -11.88
N THR A 7 8.75 9.55 -11.10
CA THR A 7 7.43 9.05 -11.52
C THR A 7 6.37 9.70 -10.65
N ARG A 8 5.17 9.84 -11.20
CA ARG A 8 4.08 10.51 -10.50
C ARG A 8 3.63 9.64 -9.32
N SER A 9 3.77 10.17 -8.11
CA SER A 9 3.29 9.52 -6.89
C SER A 9 2.15 10.29 -6.26
N ILE A 10 1.10 9.61 -5.82
CA ILE A 10 0.00 10.19 -5.05
C ILE A 10 0.05 9.64 -3.62
N LYS A 11 0.00 10.51 -2.62
CA LYS A 11 -0.18 10.09 -1.22
C LYS A 11 -1.67 10.11 -0.87
N GLY A 12 -2.23 8.96 -0.52
CA GLY A 12 -3.59 8.88 -0.01
C GLY A 12 -3.66 9.41 1.41
N LEU A 13 -4.55 10.36 1.69
CA LEU A 13 -4.83 10.80 3.06
C LEU A 13 -6.02 10.00 3.62
N ARG A 14 -5.88 9.49 4.84
CA ARG A 14 -6.98 8.84 5.55
C ARG A 14 -7.96 9.91 6.06
N TYR A 15 -9.08 10.07 5.37
CA TYR A 15 -10.18 10.93 5.82
C TYR A 15 -11.29 10.03 6.38
N ASN A 16 -11.55 10.10 7.69
CA ASN A 16 -12.58 9.33 8.40
C ASN A 16 -12.50 7.80 8.31
N LEU A 17 -11.34 7.24 7.96
CA LEU A 17 -11.12 5.80 8.02
C LEU A 17 -10.51 5.41 9.38
N PRO A 18 -11.11 4.46 10.13
CA PRO A 18 -10.54 4.00 11.39
C PRO A 18 -9.14 3.42 11.15
N ALA A 19 -8.25 3.58 12.14
CA ALA A 19 -6.86 3.11 12.06
C ALA A 19 -6.76 1.59 11.85
N ASP A 20 -7.79 0.86 12.30
CA ASP A 20 -7.96 -0.58 12.14
C ASP A 20 -8.39 -1.00 10.72
N ARG A 21 -8.66 -0.06 9.81
CA ARG A 21 -8.96 -0.41 8.41
C ARG A 21 -7.77 -0.14 7.49
N PRO A 22 -7.42 -1.11 6.63
CA PRO A 22 -6.34 -0.94 5.67
C PRO A 22 -6.68 0.16 4.66
N ALA A 23 -5.67 0.93 4.27
CA ALA A 23 -5.77 1.95 3.23
C ALA A 23 -4.46 2.02 2.45
N ALA A 24 -4.57 2.38 1.17
CA ALA A 24 -3.40 2.70 0.36
C ALA A 24 -2.72 3.96 0.91
N ALA A 25 -1.50 3.81 1.41
CA ALA A 25 -0.68 4.90 1.93
C ALA A 25 -0.12 5.77 0.81
N ALA A 26 0.24 5.14 -0.31
CA ALA A 26 0.69 5.80 -1.52
C ALA A 26 0.27 4.99 -2.75
N LEU A 27 0.18 5.68 -3.89
CA LEU A 27 -0.02 5.10 -5.20
C LEU A 27 1.12 5.56 -6.10
N LEU A 28 1.88 4.59 -6.64
CA LEU A 28 2.89 4.82 -7.66
C LEU A 28 2.21 4.73 -9.02
N GLN A 29 2.35 5.79 -9.84
CA GLN A 29 1.81 5.87 -11.18
C GLN A 29 2.95 6.01 -12.20
N GLY A 30 2.80 5.41 -13.38
CA GLY A 30 3.81 5.43 -14.44
C GLY A 30 4.07 4.07 -15.10
N GLN A 31 3.54 2.99 -14.52
CA GLN A 31 3.56 1.64 -15.09
C GLN A 31 2.22 1.32 -15.77
N LEU A 32 2.19 0.21 -16.52
CA LEU A 32 0.97 -0.30 -17.16
C LEU A 32 -0.16 -0.53 -16.15
N ARG A 33 0.19 -0.92 -14.92
CA ARG A 33 -0.70 -1.02 -13.77
C ARG A 33 -0.19 -0.15 -12.63
N PRO A 34 -1.01 0.73 -12.03
CA PRO A 34 -0.59 1.50 -10.86
C PRO A 34 -0.34 0.56 -9.68
N THR A 35 0.65 0.88 -8.86
CA THR A 35 0.99 0.07 -7.67
C THR A 35 0.62 0.81 -6.39
N ALA A 36 -0.22 0.20 -5.54
CA ALA A 36 -0.61 0.74 -4.24
C ALA A 36 0.30 0.22 -3.12
N LEU A 37 0.83 1.13 -2.30
CA LEU A 37 1.55 0.81 -1.09
C LEU A 37 0.57 0.63 0.09
N TYR A 38 0.58 -0.54 0.70
CA TYR A 38 -0.14 -0.84 1.93
C TYR A 38 0.86 -1.03 3.07
N ILE A 39 0.66 -0.27 4.16
CA ILE A 39 1.49 -0.39 5.36
C ILE A 39 0.71 -1.21 6.39
N VAL A 40 1.31 -2.30 6.86
CA VAL A 40 0.74 -3.21 7.87
C VAL A 40 1.43 -2.94 9.21
N PRO A 41 0.71 -2.36 10.19
CA PRO A 41 1.20 -2.21 11.57
C PRO A 41 1.65 -3.53 12.21
N PRO A 42 2.57 -3.48 13.20
CA PRO A 42 2.99 -4.68 13.92
C PRO A 42 1.89 -5.24 14.84
N THR A 43 0.91 -4.41 15.22
CA THR A 43 -0.24 -4.78 16.06
C THR A 43 -1.49 -5.06 15.21
N SER A 44 -1.33 -5.42 13.94
CA SER A 44 -2.46 -5.74 13.06
C SER A 44 -3.07 -7.07 13.46
N GLU A 45 -4.35 -7.05 13.81
CA GLU A 45 -5.15 -8.25 14.06
C GLU A 45 -5.39 -9.05 12.77
N PRO A 46 -5.71 -10.36 12.84
CA PRO A 46 -6.03 -11.17 11.66
C PRO A 46 -7.12 -10.56 10.77
N SER A 47 -8.14 -9.93 11.39
CA SER A 47 -9.21 -9.22 10.68
C SER A 47 -8.72 -8.06 9.81
N TYR A 48 -7.58 -7.43 10.15
CA TYR A 48 -6.94 -6.41 9.34
C TYR A 48 -6.39 -7.01 8.04
N MET A 49 -5.81 -8.22 8.13
CA MET A 49 -5.25 -8.92 6.98
C MET A 49 -6.35 -9.39 6.04
N ASP A 50 -7.43 -9.98 6.56
CA ASP A 50 -8.60 -10.35 5.74
C ASP A 50 -9.18 -9.14 5.00
N ALA A 51 -9.35 -8.01 5.70
CA ALA A 51 -9.84 -6.78 5.09
C ALA A 51 -8.86 -6.21 4.05
N LEU A 52 -7.55 -6.43 4.23
CA LEU A 52 -6.52 -6.01 3.28
C LEU A 52 -6.56 -6.87 2.02
N GLU A 53 -6.71 -8.18 2.18
CA GLU A 53 -6.85 -9.12 1.07
C GLU A 53 -8.13 -8.85 0.28
N GLU A 54 -9.26 -8.61 0.95
CA GLU A 54 -10.52 -8.21 0.30
C GLU A 54 -10.35 -6.89 -0.48
N LEU A 55 -9.69 -5.90 0.12
CA LEU A 55 -9.43 -4.61 -0.52
C LEU A 55 -8.55 -4.77 -1.77
N ILE A 56 -7.51 -5.60 -1.71
CA ILE A 56 -6.64 -5.88 -2.86
C ILE A 56 -7.42 -6.64 -3.94
N ALA A 57 -8.16 -7.68 -3.56
CA ALA A 57 -8.98 -8.48 -4.49
C ALA A 57 -10.07 -7.65 -5.18
N SER A 58 -10.59 -6.62 -4.51
CA SER A 58 -11.57 -5.69 -5.09
C SER A 58 -10.99 -4.80 -6.20
N ARG A 59 -9.66 -4.74 -6.36
CA ARG A 59 -8.96 -3.87 -7.32
C ARG A 59 -7.90 -4.64 -8.12
N PRO A 60 -8.30 -5.57 -9.00
CA PRO A 60 -7.37 -6.37 -9.79
C PRO A 60 -6.53 -5.54 -10.77
N ASP A 61 -6.97 -4.32 -11.10
CA ASP A 61 -6.25 -3.38 -11.97
C ASP A 61 -5.11 -2.63 -11.26
N ILE A 62 -4.94 -2.83 -9.94
CA ILE A 62 -3.93 -2.16 -9.13
C ILE A 62 -3.05 -3.21 -8.48
N ASP A 63 -1.75 -3.14 -8.72
CA ASP A 63 -0.78 -4.02 -8.07
C ASP A 63 -0.63 -3.64 -6.59
N ALA A 64 -0.49 -4.64 -5.72
CA ALA A 64 -0.38 -4.45 -4.28
C ALA A 64 1.07 -4.61 -3.81
N TRP A 65 1.63 -3.55 -3.24
CA TRP A 65 2.94 -3.55 -2.61
C TRP A 65 2.79 -3.39 -1.10
N GLN A 66 3.15 -4.42 -0.35
CA GLN A 66 2.91 -4.47 1.09
C GLN A 66 4.20 -4.26 1.86
N TRP A 67 4.17 -3.39 2.87
CA TRP A 67 5.24 -3.23 3.84
C TRP A 67 4.71 -3.59 5.23
N ARG A 68 5.20 -4.71 5.78
CA ARG A 68 4.93 -5.10 7.16
C ARG A 68 5.99 -4.51 8.07
N ILE A 69 5.58 -3.60 8.96
CA ILE A 69 6.51 -2.92 9.88
C ILE A 69 7.17 -3.93 10.84
N ALA A 70 6.47 -5.02 11.18
CA ALA A 70 7.01 -6.10 12.00
C ALA A 70 8.14 -6.89 11.33
N GLU A 71 8.17 -6.97 9.99
CA GLU A 71 9.16 -7.77 9.25
C GLU A 71 10.44 -6.99 8.93
N GLY A 72 10.45 -5.68 9.16
CA GLY A 72 11.65 -4.85 9.05
C GLY A 72 11.46 -3.56 8.26
N GLU A 73 12.56 -3.12 7.63
CA GLU A 73 12.61 -1.85 6.88
C GLU A 73 11.73 -1.90 5.62
N MET A 74 11.50 -0.73 5.03
CA MET A 74 10.68 -0.60 3.83
C MET A 74 11.29 -1.43 2.69
N PRO A 75 10.50 -2.29 2.02
CA PRO A 75 10.99 -2.99 0.84
C PRO A 75 11.49 -2.01 -0.23
N PRO A 76 12.31 -2.46 -1.19
CA PRO A 76 12.69 -1.63 -2.33
C PRO A 76 11.45 -1.28 -3.15
N LEU A 77 11.50 -0.12 -3.81
CA LEU A 77 10.41 0.33 -4.68
C LEU A 77 10.25 -0.66 -5.84
N PRO A 78 9.01 -0.99 -6.24
CA PRO A 78 8.76 -1.86 -7.38
C PRO A 78 9.38 -1.23 -8.63
N ALA A 79 10.16 -2.02 -9.37
CA ALA A 79 10.76 -1.59 -10.62
C ALA A 79 9.65 -1.38 -11.68
N ALA A 80 9.83 -0.35 -12.51
CA ALA A 80 8.90 0.05 -13.56
C ALA A 80 8.69 -1.05 -14.61
#